data_AF-A0A2N2MQE9-F1
#
_entry.id   AF-A0A2N2MQE9-F1
#
_cell.length_a   1.000
_cell.length_b   1.000
_cell.length_c   1.000
_cell.angle_alpha   90.00
_cell.angle_beta   90.00
_cell.angle_gamma   90.00
#
_symmetry.space_group_name_H-M   'P 1'
#
loop_
_entity.id
_entity.type
_entity.pdbx_description
1 polymer ?
#
loop_
_entity_poly.entity_id
_entity_poly.type
_entity_poly.pdbx_seq_one_letter_code
_entity_poly.pdbx_strand_id
1 'polypeptide(L)'
;MSASTTVTSNLTIYAHWTIKTYTVTFSANGGSGGSSQSVVYGSTASYPPTPSAPSAAYDFAGWYTNAAGTISWNQSTPISGDTIIYAKWSLKTFSVTFNANGGSPNNTRYVTYGSSPAVPSTPSRTGYTFNGWYTNAACTIPWNSSAVVYNNQTVYAGWTINSYTVTFNANGGTVSPTSRSVNYGSTIGSLPTPTRSSYTFKGWYTSVSGGSAVSASTAVTGNLTIYAQWTQVVYESYSKVFTNRADQWFFDPTIHNSSCLSGPHPPQNTAVSHVYVKQGADTFYAYNHETITLPPNGEQTWILHKWTVNVVNAVKGASKSSAYMNGGSYAYLCNDRPNPKSY
;
A
#
# COMPACT_ATOMS: atom_id res chain seq x y z
N MET A 1 -1.01 87.54 53.47
CA MET A 1 -1.01 88.84 54.17
C MET A 1 -1.60 88.60 55.56
N SER A 2 -0.86 88.88 56.63
CA SER A 2 -1.48 89.12 57.94
C SER A 2 -2.21 90.45 57.86
N ALA A 3 -3.45 90.46 58.33
CA ALA A 3 -4.39 91.56 58.17
C ALA A 3 -4.01 92.77 59.03
N SER A 4 -3.59 93.86 58.37
CA SER A 4 -3.86 95.24 58.78
C SER A 4 -3.28 96.23 57.74
N THR A 5 -3.88 96.31 56.56
CA THR A 5 -3.59 97.39 55.60
C THR A 5 -4.85 98.21 55.43
N THR A 6 -4.84 99.45 55.91
CA THR A 6 -5.97 100.38 55.71
C THR A 6 -5.98 100.82 54.25
N VAL A 7 -7.02 100.42 53.51
CA VAL A 7 -7.20 100.76 52.10
C VAL A 7 -7.93 102.11 52.00
N THR A 8 -7.25 103.15 51.53
CA THR A 8 -7.78 104.53 51.41
C THR A 8 -8.11 104.95 49.98
N SER A 9 -7.90 104.06 48.99
CA SER A 9 -8.27 104.23 47.59
C SER A 9 -8.47 102.87 46.91
N ASN A 10 -8.94 102.83 45.66
CA ASN A 10 -9.13 101.58 44.93
C ASN A 10 -7.82 100.77 44.84
N LEU A 11 -7.83 99.56 45.41
CA LEU A 11 -6.71 98.64 45.46
C LEU A 11 -7.02 97.38 44.64
N THR A 12 -6.22 97.13 43.60
CA THR A 12 -6.26 95.86 42.86
C THR A 12 -5.21 94.92 43.44
N ILE A 13 -5.65 93.76 43.94
CA ILE A 13 -4.77 92.69 44.40
C ILE A 13 -4.74 91.59 43.35
N TYR A 14 -3.54 91.10 43.03
CA TYR A 14 -3.34 89.97 42.14
C TYR A 14 -3.07 88.70 42.94
N ALA A 15 -3.74 87.61 42.58
CA ALA A 15 -3.38 86.29 43.04
C ALA A 15 -2.19 85.76 42.24
N HIS A 16 -1.27 85.07 42.91
CA HIS A 16 -0.18 84.33 42.27
C HIS A 16 -0.40 82.83 42.49
N TRP A 17 -0.34 82.05 41.41
CA TRP A 17 -0.55 80.60 41.45
C TRP A 17 0.69 79.87 40.93
N THR A 18 1.18 78.90 41.70
CA THR A 18 2.25 77.99 41.27
C THR A 18 1.62 76.67 40.82
N ILE A 19 1.87 76.26 39.58
CA ILE A 19 1.37 74.98 39.08
C ILE A 19 2.03 73.82 39.85
N LYS A 20 1.24 72.85 40.29
CA LYS A 20 1.75 71.67 40.99
C LYS A 20 2.47 70.75 40.02
N THR A 21 3.55 70.14 40.48
CA THR A 21 4.23 69.04 39.79
C THR A 21 3.91 67.72 40.47
N TYR A 22 3.83 66.64 39.68
CA TYR A 22 3.54 65.28 40.13
C TYR A 22 4.55 64.31 39.56
N THR A 23 4.81 63.24 40.31
CA THR A 23 5.72 62.17 39.92
C THR A 23 4.95 61.02 39.29
N VAL A 24 5.41 60.59 38.12
CA VAL A 24 4.93 59.40 37.44
C VAL A 24 6.00 58.33 37.53
N THR A 25 5.70 57.21 38.20
CA THR A 25 6.63 56.09 38.40
C THR A 25 6.22 54.92 37.51
N PHE A 26 7.15 54.45 36.68
CA PHE A 26 6.95 53.27 35.84
C PHE A 26 7.56 52.04 36.51
N SER A 27 6.70 51.17 37.02
CA SER A 27 7.05 49.92 37.68
C SER A 27 7.13 48.77 36.69
N ALA A 28 8.26 48.07 36.63
CA ALA A 28 8.43 46.86 35.81
C ALA A 28 7.56 45.67 36.28
N ASN A 29 6.90 45.79 37.44
CA ASN A 29 5.88 44.86 37.93
C ASN A 29 6.31 43.37 37.85
N GLY A 30 7.37 43.03 38.57
CA GLY A 30 7.99 41.70 38.57
C GLY A 30 9.12 41.52 37.56
N GLY A 31 9.17 42.33 36.50
CA GLY A 31 10.35 42.46 35.64
C GLY A 31 11.45 43.31 36.26
N SER A 32 12.49 43.62 35.46
CA SER A 32 13.57 44.52 35.87
C SER A 32 13.60 45.80 35.04
N GLY A 33 14.17 46.85 35.64
CA GLY A 33 14.12 48.22 35.13
C GLY A 33 13.05 49.04 35.82
N GLY A 34 12.71 50.18 35.22
CA GLY A 34 11.82 51.17 35.79
C GLY A 34 12.40 52.57 35.64
N SER A 35 11.53 53.57 35.69
CA SER A 35 11.93 54.97 35.57
C SER A 35 10.88 55.86 36.22
N SER A 36 11.21 57.14 36.40
CA SER A 36 10.28 58.14 36.88
C SER A 36 10.37 59.40 36.04
N GLN A 37 9.25 60.10 35.91
CA GLN A 37 9.14 61.40 35.26
C GLN A 37 8.44 62.39 36.20
N SER A 38 8.78 63.67 36.10
CA SER A 38 8.05 64.75 36.76
C SER A 38 7.28 65.57 35.73
N VAL A 39 5.98 65.73 35.92
CA VAL A 39 5.08 66.47 35.01
C VAL A 39 4.25 67.48 35.79
N VAL A 40 3.84 68.58 35.16
CA VAL A 40 2.93 69.56 35.79
C VAL A 40 1.48 69.06 35.74
N TYR A 41 0.65 69.53 36.68
CA TYR A 41 -0.78 69.18 36.78
C TYR A 41 -1.50 69.30 35.43
N GLY A 42 -2.23 68.24 35.05
CA GLY A 42 -3.03 68.20 33.82
C GLY A 42 -2.23 67.90 32.55
N SER A 43 -0.90 67.83 32.61
CA SER A 43 -0.05 67.39 31.49
C SER A 43 0.03 65.86 31.41
N THR A 44 0.63 65.33 30.35
CA THR A 44 0.83 63.88 30.16
C THR A 44 2.29 63.47 30.36
N ALA A 45 2.52 62.19 30.63
CA ALA A 45 3.86 61.59 30.67
C ALA A 45 4.18 60.90 29.33
N SER A 46 5.47 60.86 28.97
CA SER A 46 5.94 60.14 27.78
C SER A 46 6.13 58.65 28.07
N TYR A 47 6.19 57.81 27.03
CA TYR A 47 6.50 56.40 27.22
C TYR A 47 7.90 56.22 27.82
N PRO A 48 8.05 55.36 28.84
CA PRO A 48 9.37 55.00 29.37
C PRO A 48 10.07 54.02 28.42
N PRO A 49 11.38 53.79 28.60
CA PRO A 49 12.06 52.64 28.00
C PRO A 49 11.33 51.33 28.33
N THR A 50 11.29 50.40 27.37
CA THR A 50 10.67 49.08 27.59
C THR A 50 11.42 48.33 28.70
N PRO A 51 10.73 47.85 29.75
CA PRO A 51 11.36 47.12 30.84
C PRO A 51 11.77 45.71 30.36
N SER A 52 12.64 45.05 31.11
CA SER A 52 13.00 43.66 30.83
C SER A 52 12.03 42.70 31.51
N ALA A 53 11.65 41.63 30.80
CA ALA A 53 10.71 40.62 31.29
C ALA A 53 11.22 39.89 32.54
N PRO A 54 10.32 39.43 33.42
CA PRO A 54 10.68 38.66 34.62
C PRO A 54 11.39 37.33 34.29
N SER A 55 11.12 36.76 33.12
CA SER A 55 11.81 35.59 32.59
C SER A 55 11.66 35.49 31.08
N ALA A 56 12.38 34.57 30.45
CA ALA A 56 12.27 34.29 29.02
C ALA A 56 10.86 33.83 28.56
N ALA A 57 10.02 33.40 29.51
CA ALA A 57 8.68 32.88 29.26
C ALA A 57 7.64 33.98 28.93
N TYR A 58 7.95 35.26 29.15
CA TYR A 58 6.99 36.36 29.02
C TYR A 58 7.37 37.37 27.93
N ASP A 59 6.35 37.97 27.33
CA ASP A 59 6.45 39.15 26.46
C ASP A 59 5.83 40.38 27.12
N PHE A 60 6.35 41.56 26.80
CA PHE A 60 5.80 42.83 27.29
C PHE A 60 4.46 43.12 26.61
N ALA A 61 3.39 43.22 27.41
CA ALA A 61 2.03 43.40 26.93
C ALA A 61 1.55 44.87 26.98
N GLY A 62 2.33 45.76 27.61
CA GLY A 62 2.01 47.18 27.72
C GLY A 62 2.03 47.71 29.15
N TRP A 63 1.55 48.94 29.29
CA TRP A 63 1.52 49.71 30.53
C TRP A 63 0.08 49.90 31.03
N TYR A 64 -0.12 49.86 32.34
CA TYR A 64 -1.42 49.86 32.99
C TYR A 64 -1.43 50.75 34.23
N THR A 65 -2.55 51.40 34.55
CA THR A 65 -2.65 52.29 35.72
C THR A 65 -2.80 51.54 37.05
N ASN A 66 -2.90 50.20 37.01
CA ASN A 66 -2.97 49.35 38.19
C ASN A 66 -2.09 48.10 38.06
N ALA A 67 -1.63 47.59 39.20
CA ALA A 67 -0.78 46.40 39.25
C ALA A 67 -1.44 45.13 38.69
N ALA A 68 -2.78 45.05 38.76
CA ALA A 68 -3.57 43.96 38.19
C ALA A 68 -3.62 43.97 36.65
N GLY A 69 -3.20 45.04 36.00
CA GLY A 69 -3.15 45.12 34.54
C GLY A 69 -4.53 45.08 33.88
N THR A 70 -5.53 45.71 34.48
CA THR A 70 -6.92 45.73 33.97
C THR A 70 -7.29 47.05 33.29
N ILE A 71 -6.61 48.15 33.62
CA ILE A 71 -6.85 49.47 33.01
C ILE A 71 -5.60 49.89 32.25
N SER A 72 -5.67 49.86 30.92
CA SER A 72 -4.52 50.22 30.08
C SER A 72 -4.19 51.71 30.24
N TRP A 73 -2.90 52.01 30.24
CA TRP A 73 -2.38 53.36 30.22
C TRP A 73 -1.80 53.67 28.84
N ASN A 74 -1.91 54.93 28.43
CA ASN A 74 -1.23 55.47 27.27
C ASN A 74 -0.77 56.91 27.54
N GLN A 75 0.11 57.42 26.67
CA GLN A 75 0.69 58.76 26.77
C GLN A 75 -0.29 59.94 26.59
N SER A 76 -1.58 59.68 26.33
CA SER A 76 -2.62 60.72 26.30
C SER A 76 -3.34 60.90 27.63
N THR A 77 -3.02 60.08 28.64
CA THR A 77 -3.68 60.14 29.97
C THR A 77 -3.15 61.34 30.76
N PRO A 78 -3.99 62.35 31.11
CA PRO A 78 -3.58 63.48 31.92
C PRO A 78 -3.23 63.05 33.35
N ILE A 79 -2.20 63.66 33.93
CA ILE A 79 -1.72 63.39 35.29
C ILE A 79 -2.19 64.50 36.23
N SER A 80 -3.04 64.14 37.19
CA SER A 80 -3.58 65.04 38.21
C SER A 80 -3.07 64.76 39.63
N GLY A 81 -2.22 63.74 39.78
CA GLY A 81 -1.68 63.24 41.04
C GLY A 81 -0.47 62.34 40.82
N ASP A 82 0.28 62.07 41.89
CA ASP A 82 1.35 61.08 41.83
C ASP A 82 0.77 59.73 41.39
N THR A 83 1.36 59.15 40.34
CA THR A 83 0.79 58.00 39.63
C THR A 83 1.84 56.91 39.47
N ILE A 84 1.46 55.66 39.72
CA ILE A 84 2.29 54.49 39.39
C ILE A 84 1.66 53.78 38.20
N ILE A 85 2.46 53.56 37.17
CA ILE A 85 2.09 52.85 35.95
C ILE A 85 2.87 51.53 35.93
N TYR A 86 2.16 50.42 35.74
CA TYR A 86 2.67 49.06 35.89
C TYR A 86 2.80 48.37 34.54
N ALA A 87 3.94 47.73 34.31
CA ALA A 87 4.11 46.84 33.18
C ALA A 87 3.18 45.63 33.31
N LYS A 88 2.72 45.10 32.17
CA LYS A 88 2.02 43.82 32.09
C LYS A 88 2.80 42.85 31.23
N TRP A 89 2.77 41.59 31.62
CA TRP A 89 3.50 40.50 30.99
C TRP A 89 2.52 39.43 30.52
N SER A 90 2.67 39.00 29.26
CA SER A 90 1.90 37.90 28.67
C SER A 90 2.78 36.67 28.57
N LEU A 91 2.31 35.54 29.10
CA LEU A 91 3.01 34.26 28.98
C LEU A 91 3.04 33.82 27.51
N LYS A 92 4.22 33.49 26.99
CA LYS A 92 4.42 33.02 25.62
C LYS A 92 3.66 31.73 25.37
N THR A 93 3.07 31.63 24.19
CA THR A 93 2.43 30.42 23.68
C THR A 93 3.09 29.98 22.38
N PHE A 94 3.23 28.67 22.20
CA PHE A 94 3.83 28.06 21.02
C PHE A 94 2.91 27.02 20.41
N SER A 95 3.00 26.87 19.09
CA SER A 95 2.28 25.86 18.34
C SER A 95 3.10 24.58 18.18
N VAL A 96 2.42 23.45 18.37
CA VAL A 96 2.90 22.12 18.01
C VAL A 96 1.99 21.59 16.92
N THR A 97 2.52 21.55 15.70
CA THR A 97 1.78 21.07 14.53
C THR A 97 2.04 19.59 14.32
N PHE A 98 0.99 18.79 14.38
CA PHE A 98 0.97 17.36 14.12
C PHE A 98 0.59 17.13 12.65
N ASN A 99 1.61 16.97 11.81
CA ASN A 99 1.47 16.69 10.39
C ASN A 99 1.28 15.19 10.16
N ALA A 100 0.11 14.79 9.65
CA ALA A 100 -0.24 13.40 9.39
C ALA A 100 0.58 12.77 8.25
N ASN A 101 1.45 13.50 7.57
CA ASN A 101 2.49 13.00 6.67
C ASN A 101 1.96 12.02 5.60
N GLY A 102 0.97 12.48 4.83
CA GLY A 102 0.25 11.68 3.84
C GLY A 102 -1.00 10.97 4.38
N GLY A 103 -1.25 11.02 5.69
CA GLY A 103 -2.54 10.69 6.31
C GLY A 103 -3.42 11.91 6.59
N SER A 104 -4.47 11.72 7.40
CA SER A 104 -5.36 12.78 7.89
C SER A 104 -6.01 12.41 9.23
N PRO A 105 -6.44 13.39 10.05
CA PRO A 105 -6.27 14.84 9.86
C PRO A 105 -4.90 15.35 10.35
N ASN A 106 -4.48 16.50 9.82
CA ASN A 106 -3.47 17.31 10.50
C ASN A 106 -4.10 17.98 11.73
N ASN A 107 -3.30 18.23 12.77
CA ASN A 107 -3.77 18.89 13.99
C ASN A 107 -2.74 19.91 14.48
N THR A 108 -3.18 20.94 15.19
CA THR A 108 -2.27 21.90 15.84
C THR A 108 -2.71 22.12 17.27
N ARG A 109 -1.76 22.06 18.20
CA ARG A 109 -1.97 22.35 19.62
C ARG A 109 -1.18 23.58 20.01
N TYR A 110 -1.73 24.38 20.92
CA TYR A 110 -1.05 25.51 21.52
C TYR A 110 -0.73 25.20 22.98
N VAL A 111 0.50 25.47 23.39
CA VAL A 111 0.98 25.28 24.75
C VAL A 111 1.71 26.51 25.23
N THR A 112 1.68 26.77 26.53
CA THR A 112 2.48 27.82 27.14
C THR A 112 3.96 27.42 27.20
N TYR A 113 4.86 28.40 27.25
CA TYR A 113 6.30 28.20 27.39
C TYR A 113 6.61 27.21 28.52
N GLY A 114 7.43 26.19 28.22
CA GLY A 114 7.87 25.20 29.21
C GLY A 114 6.82 24.13 29.56
N SER A 115 5.70 24.07 28.83
CA SER A 115 4.68 23.02 28.99
C SER A 115 4.77 21.97 27.88
N SER A 116 4.26 20.77 28.14
CA SER A 116 4.13 19.68 27.16
C SER A 116 2.74 19.69 26.47
N PRO A 117 2.64 19.37 25.17
CA PRO A 117 1.38 19.33 24.45
C PRO A 117 0.60 18.03 24.70
N ALA A 118 -0.74 18.14 24.71
CA ALA A 118 -1.60 16.96 24.62
C ALA A 118 -1.50 16.34 23.22
N VAL A 119 -1.29 15.02 23.17
CA VAL A 119 -1.24 14.27 21.91
C VAL A 119 -2.67 14.20 21.32
N PRO A 120 -2.88 14.53 20.03
CA PRO A 120 -4.19 14.40 19.40
C PRO A 120 -4.59 12.93 19.20
N SER A 121 -5.83 12.69 18.76
CA SER A 121 -6.24 11.37 18.29
C SER A 121 -5.33 10.91 17.14
N THR A 122 -5.09 9.59 17.08
CA THR A 122 -4.26 9.00 16.04
C THR A 122 -4.81 9.32 14.65
N PRO A 123 -3.99 9.84 13.72
CA PRO A 123 -4.42 10.05 12.35
C PRO A 123 -4.62 8.70 11.65
N SER A 124 -5.24 8.76 10.47
CA SER A 124 -5.49 7.61 9.61
C SER A 124 -4.83 7.79 8.24
N ARG A 125 -4.40 6.69 7.63
CA ARG A 125 -3.87 6.66 6.27
C ARG A 125 -4.20 5.31 5.64
N THR A 126 -5.05 5.29 4.61
CA THR A 126 -5.54 4.05 3.99
C THR A 126 -4.40 3.18 3.50
N GLY A 127 -4.36 1.92 3.95
CA GLY A 127 -3.33 0.96 3.58
C GLY A 127 -2.01 1.05 4.36
N TYR A 128 -1.98 1.86 5.42
CA TYR A 128 -0.82 2.00 6.30
C TYR A 128 -1.24 1.85 7.77
N THR A 129 -0.29 1.43 8.60
CA THR A 129 -0.39 1.41 10.06
C THR A 129 0.39 2.58 10.63
N PHE A 130 -0.16 3.25 11.66
CA PHE A 130 0.49 4.37 12.34
C PHE A 130 1.55 3.86 13.33
N ASN A 131 2.76 4.42 13.25
CA ASN A 131 3.91 3.97 14.05
C ASN A 131 4.38 4.98 15.11
N GLY A 132 3.71 6.13 15.22
CA GLY A 132 4.08 7.20 16.15
C GLY A 132 4.43 8.52 15.49
N TRP A 133 4.84 9.48 16.31
CA TRP A 133 5.21 10.83 15.89
C TRP A 133 6.72 11.02 15.92
N TYR A 134 7.24 11.81 14.98
CA TYR A 134 8.68 12.04 14.79
C TYR A 134 8.97 13.53 14.64
N THR A 135 10.16 13.98 15.00
CA THR A 135 10.54 15.40 14.88
C THR A 135 10.89 15.81 13.45
N ASN A 136 11.04 14.84 12.53
CA ASN A 136 11.37 15.08 11.14
C ASN A 136 10.48 14.27 10.17
N ALA A 137 10.29 14.79 8.96
CA ALA A 137 9.42 14.18 7.96
C ALA A 137 9.88 12.81 7.45
N ALA A 138 11.19 12.52 7.53
CA ALA A 138 11.75 11.22 7.20
C ALA A 138 11.53 10.16 8.31
N CYS A 139 10.93 10.55 9.44
CA CYS A 139 10.56 9.68 10.54
C CYS A 139 11.73 8.87 11.13
N THR A 140 12.86 9.54 11.37
CA THR A 140 14.08 8.90 11.91
C THR A 140 14.32 9.22 13.38
N ILE A 141 13.74 10.31 13.90
CA ILE A 141 13.90 10.73 15.30
C ILE A 141 12.54 10.73 15.97
N PRO A 142 12.25 9.75 16.86
CA PRO A 142 11.00 9.70 17.59
C PRO A 142 10.76 10.97 18.40
N TRP A 143 9.53 11.47 18.39
CA TRP A 143 9.13 12.62 19.19
C TRP A 143 8.70 12.17 20.60
N ASN A 144 9.23 12.85 21.62
CA ASN A 144 8.86 12.63 23.00
C ASN A 144 7.69 13.57 23.39
N SER A 145 6.51 13.00 23.62
CA SER A 145 5.31 13.76 23.99
C SER A 145 5.37 14.41 25.38
N SER A 146 6.27 13.96 26.25
CA SER A 146 6.51 14.55 27.57
C SER A 146 7.54 15.68 27.54
N ALA A 147 8.19 15.93 26.40
CA ALA A 147 9.13 17.04 26.28
C ALA A 147 8.40 18.39 26.32
N VAL A 148 8.98 19.33 27.07
CA VAL A 148 8.50 20.70 27.17
C VAL A 148 8.81 21.50 25.90
N VAL A 149 7.97 22.49 25.60
CA VAL A 149 8.05 23.27 24.35
C VAL A 149 8.50 24.70 24.64
N TYR A 150 9.51 25.15 23.89
CA TYR A 150 10.09 26.50 24.01
C TYR A 150 9.99 27.33 22.73
N ASN A 151 9.49 26.74 21.65
CA ASN A 151 9.34 27.35 20.34
C ASN A 151 8.30 26.60 19.52
N ASN A 152 7.82 27.21 18.44
CA ASN A 152 6.95 26.51 17.49
C ASN A 152 7.68 25.30 16.89
N GLN A 153 7.00 24.18 16.77
CA GLN A 153 7.55 22.96 16.19
C GLN A 153 6.50 22.18 15.39
N THR A 154 6.99 21.35 14.47
CA THR A 154 6.17 20.43 13.69
C THR A 154 6.68 19.01 13.91
N VAL A 155 5.76 18.10 14.15
CA VAL A 155 6.01 16.66 14.28
C VAL A 155 5.24 15.92 13.19
N TYR A 156 5.77 14.77 12.77
CA TYR A 156 5.34 14.05 11.58
C TYR A 156 4.92 12.63 11.93
N ALA A 157 3.78 12.19 11.43
CA ALA A 157 3.33 10.82 11.58
C ALA A 157 4.24 9.85 10.80
N GLY A 158 4.69 8.80 11.48
CA GLY A 158 5.36 7.66 10.85
C GLY A 158 4.35 6.58 10.46
N TRP A 159 4.60 5.94 9.33
CA TRP A 159 3.69 4.96 8.73
C TRP A 159 4.43 3.72 8.24
N THR A 160 3.90 2.54 8.54
CA THR A 160 4.31 1.29 7.88
C THR A 160 3.25 0.87 6.86
N ILE A 161 3.67 0.58 5.63
CA ILE A 161 2.76 0.08 4.58
C ILE A 161 2.24 -1.30 4.97
N ASN A 162 0.93 -1.51 4.84
CA ASN A 162 0.33 -2.81 5.14
C ASN A 162 0.62 -3.79 4.00
N SER A 163 0.77 -5.07 4.34
CA SER A 163 0.91 -6.16 3.36
C SER A 163 -0.30 -7.09 3.44
N TYR A 164 -0.77 -7.56 2.28
CA TYR A 164 -1.91 -8.46 2.15
C TYR A 164 -1.51 -9.74 1.44
N THR A 165 -2.24 -10.80 1.75
CA THR A 165 -2.01 -12.12 1.16
C THR A 165 -2.87 -12.32 -0.08
N VAL A 166 -2.23 -12.63 -1.20
CA VAL A 166 -2.85 -13.13 -2.42
C VAL A 166 -2.75 -14.65 -2.41
N THR A 167 -3.87 -15.35 -2.42
CA THR A 167 -3.94 -16.82 -2.39
C THR A 167 -4.29 -17.35 -3.78
N PHE A 168 -3.49 -18.29 -4.27
CA PHE A 168 -3.65 -18.96 -5.57
C PHE A 168 -4.36 -20.30 -5.36
N ASN A 169 -5.65 -20.35 -5.62
CA ASN A 169 -6.44 -21.58 -5.56
C ASN A 169 -6.47 -22.26 -6.94
N ALA A 170 -5.76 -23.37 -7.09
CA ALA A 170 -5.69 -24.14 -8.34
C ALA A 170 -7.03 -24.78 -8.77
N ASN A 171 -8.09 -24.70 -7.95
CA ASN A 171 -9.45 -25.11 -8.28
C ASN A 171 -9.54 -26.53 -8.85
N GLY A 172 -9.10 -27.50 -8.06
CA GLY A 172 -9.00 -28.91 -8.45
C GLY A 172 -7.69 -29.29 -9.17
N GLY A 173 -6.80 -28.32 -9.42
CA GLY A 173 -5.43 -28.56 -9.86
C GLY A 173 -4.39 -28.49 -8.74
N THR A 174 -3.13 -28.34 -9.12
CA THR A 174 -2.00 -28.03 -8.23
C THR A 174 -1.31 -26.73 -8.66
N VAL A 175 -0.75 -25.99 -7.71
CA VAL A 175 -0.02 -24.74 -7.98
C VAL A 175 1.07 -24.53 -6.94
N SER A 176 2.19 -23.95 -7.36
CA SER A 176 3.24 -23.46 -6.46
C SER A 176 3.77 -22.10 -6.98
N PRO A 177 3.90 -21.07 -6.12
CA PRO A 177 3.46 -21.03 -4.72
C PRO A 177 1.93 -20.99 -4.59
N THR A 178 1.41 -21.33 -3.40
CA THR A 178 -0.03 -21.25 -3.09
C THR A 178 -0.47 -19.87 -2.61
N SER A 179 0.47 -19.01 -2.21
CA SER A 179 0.17 -17.62 -1.85
C SER A 179 1.38 -16.70 -2.02
N ARG A 180 1.14 -15.40 -1.92
CA ARG A 180 2.15 -14.34 -1.93
C ARG A 180 1.73 -13.18 -1.02
N SER A 181 2.68 -12.59 -0.30
CA SER A 181 2.48 -11.31 0.39
C SER A 181 2.78 -10.15 -0.55
N VAL A 182 1.88 -9.17 -0.64
CA VAL A 182 1.97 -8.01 -1.53
C VAL A 182 1.62 -6.75 -0.75
N ASN A 183 2.42 -5.69 -0.90
CA ASN A 183 2.16 -4.40 -0.24
C ASN A 183 0.87 -3.77 -0.76
N TYR A 184 0.17 -3.03 0.10
CA TYR A 184 -1.03 -2.27 -0.25
C TYR A 184 -0.81 -1.39 -1.50
N GLY A 185 -1.75 -1.45 -2.44
CA GLY A 185 -1.74 -0.69 -3.68
C GLY A 185 -0.73 -1.18 -4.72
N SER A 186 0.16 -2.12 -4.37
CA SER A 186 1.07 -2.74 -5.34
C SER A 186 0.32 -3.77 -6.20
N THR A 187 0.86 -4.08 -7.37
CA THR A 187 0.29 -5.10 -8.25
C THR A 187 0.68 -6.51 -7.81
N ILE A 188 -0.11 -7.52 -8.17
CA ILE A 188 0.17 -8.92 -7.83
C ILE A 188 1.54 -9.37 -8.37
N GLY A 189 1.94 -8.87 -9.54
CA GLY A 189 3.15 -9.30 -10.25
C GLY A 189 2.95 -10.65 -10.95
N SER A 190 4.03 -11.40 -11.17
CA SER A 190 4.00 -12.66 -11.92
C SER A 190 3.03 -13.67 -11.32
N LEU A 191 2.11 -14.21 -12.12
CA LEU A 191 1.15 -15.21 -11.67
C LEU A 191 1.72 -16.62 -11.91
N PRO A 192 1.60 -17.55 -10.96
CA PRO A 192 2.02 -18.94 -11.20
C PRO A 192 1.10 -19.61 -12.22
N THR A 193 1.63 -20.58 -12.96
CA THR A 193 0.87 -21.41 -13.89
C THR A 193 0.51 -22.73 -13.20
N PRO A 194 -0.78 -22.96 -12.87
CA PRO A 194 -1.21 -24.20 -12.23
C PRO A 194 -1.30 -25.36 -13.24
N THR A 195 -1.40 -26.59 -12.75
CA THR A 195 -1.61 -27.79 -13.57
C THR A 195 -2.82 -28.60 -13.09
N ARG A 196 -3.57 -29.21 -14.04
CA ARG A 196 -4.70 -30.11 -13.76
C ARG A 196 -4.85 -31.14 -14.88
N SER A 197 -4.85 -32.43 -14.55
CA SER A 197 -4.92 -33.52 -15.54
C SER A 197 -6.19 -33.46 -16.39
N SER A 198 -6.06 -33.60 -17.71
CA SER A 198 -7.15 -33.52 -18.71
C SER A 198 -7.84 -32.15 -18.81
N TYR A 199 -7.21 -31.07 -18.36
CA TYR A 199 -7.69 -29.69 -18.51
C TYR A 199 -6.59 -28.73 -18.98
N THR A 200 -6.98 -27.71 -19.74
CA THR A 200 -6.11 -26.59 -20.13
C THR A 200 -6.39 -25.38 -19.23
N PHE A 201 -5.34 -24.76 -18.68
CA PHE A 201 -5.47 -23.54 -17.87
C PHE A 201 -5.92 -22.35 -18.71
N LYS A 202 -7.04 -21.73 -18.33
CA LYS A 202 -7.63 -20.57 -19.01
C LYS A 202 -7.14 -19.24 -18.43
N GLY A 203 -6.89 -19.19 -17.13
CA GLY A 203 -6.52 -17.97 -16.42
C GLY A 203 -6.95 -17.96 -14.95
N TRP A 204 -6.58 -16.89 -14.25
CA TRP A 204 -6.96 -16.64 -12.86
C TRP A 204 -8.18 -15.72 -12.79
N TYR A 205 -9.11 -16.02 -11.88
CA TYR A 205 -10.38 -15.31 -11.74
C TYR A 205 -10.73 -15.02 -10.28
N THR A 206 -11.60 -14.05 -10.03
CA THR A 206 -12.04 -13.65 -8.68
C THR A 206 -12.97 -14.66 -7.99
N SER A 207 -13.48 -15.65 -8.72
CA SER A 207 -14.45 -16.64 -8.21
C SER A 207 -14.16 -18.04 -8.74
N VAL A 208 -14.60 -19.06 -7.99
CA VAL A 208 -14.45 -20.50 -8.34
C VAL A 208 -14.98 -20.82 -9.75
N SER A 209 -16.10 -20.20 -10.13
CA SER A 209 -16.69 -20.25 -11.47
C SER A 209 -17.11 -18.84 -11.90
N GLY A 210 -16.77 -18.44 -13.13
CA GLY A 210 -17.05 -17.08 -13.64
C GLY A 210 -16.20 -16.00 -12.97
N GLY A 211 -16.79 -14.85 -12.66
CA GLY A 211 -16.07 -13.71 -12.08
C GLY A 211 -15.20 -12.96 -13.09
N SER A 212 -14.42 -12.00 -12.58
CA SER A 212 -13.56 -11.15 -13.41
C SER A 212 -12.18 -11.78 -13.56
N ALA A 213 -11.59 -11.66 -14.75
CA ALA A 213 -10.21 -12.10 -14.99
C ALA A 213 -9.24 -11.25 -14.14
N VAL A 214 -8.27 -11.93 -13.52
CA VAL A 214 -7.21 -11.31 -12.73
C VAL A 214 -5.91 -11.39 -13.52
N SER A 215 -5.17 -10.29 -13.54
CA SER A 215 -3.89 -10.19 -14.23
C SER A 215 -2.77 -9.84 -13.26
N ALA A 216 -1.53 -9.91 -13.75
CA ALA A 216 -0.35 -9.48 -13.00
C ALA A 216 -0.40 -8.00 -12.57
N SER A 217 -1.21 -7.18 -13.26
CA SER A 217 -1.36 -5.75 -12.99
C SER A 217 -2.51 -5.42 -12.02
N THR A 218 -3.26 -6.41 -11.54
CA THR A 218 -4.32 -6.18 -10.55
C THR A 218 -3.71 -5.65 -9.25
N ALA A 219 -4.20 -4.51 -8.76
CA ALA A 219 -3.73 -3.89 -7.52
C ALA A 219 -4.30 -4.62 -6.29
N VAL A 220 -3.48 -4.78 -5.25
CA VAL A 220 -3.84 -5.47 -4.00
C VAL A 220 -4.19 -4.45 -2.92
N THR A 221 -5.46 -4.36 -2.55
CA THR A 221 -5.95 -3.45 -1.48
C THR A 221 -6.42 -4.19 -0.23
N GLY A 222 -6.42 -5.52 -0.28
CA GLY A 222 -6.90 -6.42 0.77
C GLY A 222 -6.46 -7.85 0.49
N ASN A 223 -6.73 -8.76 1.43
CA ASN A 223 -6.52 -10.19 1.18
C ASN A 223 -7.41 -10.63 0.01
N LEU A 224 -6.83 -11.39 -0.92
CA LEU A 224 -7.48 -11.79 -2.16
C LEU A 224 -7.24 -13.27 -2.41
N THR A 225 -8.29 -14.01 -2.74
CA THR A 225 -8.16 -15.38 -3.25
C THR A 225 -8.56 -15.38 -4.71
N ILE A 226 -7.69 -15.90 -5.58
CA ILE A 226 -7.94 -16.05 -7.01
C ILE A 226 -7.97 -17.54 -7.38
N TYR A 227 -8.82 -17.87 -8.35
CA TYR A 227 -9.16 -19.24 -8.69
C TYR A 227 -8.77 -19.53 -10.13
N ALA A 228 -8.11 -20.67 -10.33
CA ALA A 228 -7.80 -21.15 -11.67
C ALA A 228 -9.08 -21.57 -12.38
N GLN A 229 -9.24 -21.16 -13.63
CA GLN A 229 -10.27 -21.70 -14.52
C GLN A 229 -9.66 -22.57 -15.59
N TRP A 230 -10.46 -23.54 -16.00
CA TRP A 230 -10.02 -24.70 -16.75
C TRP A 230 -10.98 -24.96 -17.90
N THR A 231 -10.45 -25.33 -19.06
CA THR A 231 -11.22 -25.90 -20.17
C THR A 231 -10.92 -27.38 -20.23
N GLN A 232 -11.94 -28.23 -20.14
CA GLN A 232 -11.75 -29.68 -20.23
C GLN A 232 -11.22 -30.04 -21.61
N VAL A 233 -10.16 -30.84 -21.65
CA VAL A 233 -9.67 -31.44 -22.89
C VAL A 233 -10.60 -32.59 -23.21
N VAL A 234 -11.46 -32.41 -24.23
CA VAL A 234 -12.32 -33.48 -24.74
C VAL A 234 -11.55 -34.21 -25.84
N TYR A 235 -11.28 -35.49 -25.62
CA TYR A 235 -10.77 -36.38 -26.65
C TYR A 235 -11.99 -36.99 -27.36
N GLU A 236 -12.22 -36.64 -28.62
CA GLU A 236 -13.25 -37.29 -29.42
C GLU A 236 -12.79 -38.70 -29.80
N SER A 237 -13.42 -39.72 -29.21
CA SER A 237 -13.30 -41.10 -29.67
C SER A 237 -14.24 -41.31 -30.87
N TYR A 238 -13.68 -41.59 -32.05
CA TYR A 238 -14.44 -41.93 -33.24
C TYR A 238 -14.40 -43.45 -33.47
N SER A 239 -15.55 -44.11 -33.38
CA SER A 239 -15.73 -45.50 -33.80
C SER A 239 -16.27 -45.53 -35.25
N LYS A 240 -15.55 -46.18 -36.17
CA LYS A 240 -16.03 -46.48 -37.52
C LYS A 240 -16.14 -47.98 -37.69
N VAL A 241 -17.31 -48.46 -38.10
CA VAL A 241 -17.50 -49.84 -38.54
C VAL A 241 -17.01 -49.94 -39.97
N PHE A 242 -16.07 -50.85 -40.23
CA PHE A 242 -15.60 -51.16 -41.58
C PHE A 242 -16.24 -52.47 -42.03
N THR A 243 -17.09 -52.41 -43.05
CA THR A 243 -17.50 -53.60 -43.80
C THR A 243 -16.43 -53.88 -44.86
N ASN A 244 -15.94 -55.13 -44.89
CA ASN A 244 -15.06 -55.62 -45.94
C ASN A 244 -15.80 -55.59 -47.28
N ARG A 245 -15.75 -54.45 -47.97
CA ARG A 245 -15.60 -54.32 -49.43
C ARG A 245 -15.58 -52.84 -49.81
N ALA A 246 -14.48 -52.48 -50.50
CA ALA A 246 -14.38 -51.39 -51.47
C ALA A 246 -13.90 -49.98 -51.06
N ASP A 247 -13.05 -49.82 -50.03
CA ASP A 247 -12.25 -48.59 -49.89
C ASP A 247 -10.74 -48.91 -49.80
N GLN A 248 -9.99 -48.44 -50.80
CA GLN A 248 -8.55 -48.63 -50.95
C GLN A 248 -7.76 -47.89 -49.86
N TRP A 249 -7.44 -48.59 -48.78
CA TRP A 249 -6.32 -48.24 -47.90
C TRP A 249 -5.12 -49.09 -48.33
N PHE A 250 -4.08 -48.45 -48.84
CA PHE A 250 -2.82 -49.13 -49.14
C PHE A 250 -1.91 -49.10 -47.93
N PHE A 251 -1.36 -50.26 -47.58
CA PHE A 251 -0.18 -50.37 -46.73
C PHE A 251 0.97 -49.61 -47.40
N ASP A 252 1.64 -48.72 -46.68
CA ASP A 252 2.89 -48.12 -47.13
C ASP A 252 4.08 -48.99 -46.65
N PRO A 253 4.72 -49.76 -47.55
CA PRO A 253 5.84 -50.64 -47.18
C PRO A 253 7.13 -49.87 -46.87
N THR A 254 7.22 -48.57 -47.14
CA THR A 254 8.43 -47.76 -46.85
C THR A 254 8.50 -47.27 -45.41
N ILE A 255 7.39 -47.36 -44.67
CA ILE A 255 7.30 -47.01 -43.23
C ILE A 255 7.47 -48.28 -42.36
N HIS A 256 7.55 -49.46 -42.97
CA HIS A 256 7.88 -50.71 -42.30
C HIS A 256 9.36 -51.07 -42.48
N ASN A 257 10.13 -50.99 -41.39
CA ASN A 257 11.18 -51.99 -41.16
C ASN A 257 10.55 -53.17 -40.41
N SER A 258 9.78 -54.01 -41.12
CA SER A 258 9.10 -55.18 -40.56
C SER A 258 10.00 -56.41 -40.53
N SER A 259 10.88 -56.50 -39.53
CA SER A 259 11.53 -57.79 -39.21
C SER A 259 10.73 -58.67 -38.24
N CYS A 260 9.48 -58.30 -37.89
CA CYS A 260 8.72 -58.96 -36.81
C CYS A 260 7.52 -59.82 -37.26
N LEU A 261 7.33 -60.09 -38.56
CA LEU A 261 6.25 -60.98 -39.04
C LEU A 261 6.74 -62.21 -39.81
N SER A 262 7.94 -62.72 -39.51
CA SER A 262 8.35 -64.08 -39.91
C SER A 262 8.59 -64.95 -38.68
N GLY A 263 7.50 -65.31 -38.01
CA GLY A 263 7.47 -66.30 -36.95
C GLY A 263 6.05 -66.84 -36.80
N PRO A 264 5.88 -68.12 -36.41
CA PRO A 264 4.55 -68.71 -36.26
C PRO A 264 3.72 -67.88 -35.27
N HIS A 265 2.49 -67.58 -35.71
CA HIS A 265 1.52 -66.79 -34.97
C HIS A 265 1.36 -67.33 -33.54
N PRO A 266 1.47 -66.50 -32.47
CA PRO A 266 1.19 -66.98 -31.14
C PRO A 266 -0.31 -67.30 -31.04
N PRO A 267 -0.69 -68.42 -30.41
CA PRO A 267 -2.08 -68.65 -30.08
C PRO A 267 -2.46 -67.76 -28.90
N GLN A 268 -3.44 -66.88 -29.17
CA GLN A 268 -4.27 -66.15 -28.22
C GLN A 268 -3.71 -64.87 -27.55
N ASN A 269 -4.50 -63.80 -27.70
CA ASN A 269 -4.62 -62.63 -26.81
C ASN A 269 -3.38 -61.76 -26.52
N THR A 270 -2.59 -61.43 -27.53
CA THR A 270 -1.69 -60.25 -27.45
C THR A 270 -2.25 -59.12 -28.30
N ALA A 271 -2.68 -58.04 -27.64
CA ALA A 271 -3.09 -56.80 -28.28
C ALA A 271 -1.92 -56.23 -29.11
N VAL A 272 -2.08 -56.22 -30.44
CA VAL A 272 -1.09 -55.63 -31.35
C VAL A 272 -1.53 -54.19 -31.62
N SER A 273 -0.76 -53.22 -31.16
CA SER A 273 -1.02 -51.81 -31.46
C SER A 273 -0.38 -51.47 -32.80
N HIS A 274 -1.20 -51.30 -33.84
CA HIS A 274 -0.72 -50.79 -35.13
C HIS A 274 -0.74 -49.26 -35.13
N VAL A 275 0.15 -48.62 -35.89
CA VAL A 275 0.17 -47.18 -36.11
C VAL A 275 0.13 -46.94 -37.62
N TYR A 276 -0.82 -46.15 -38.09
CA TYR A 276 -0.96 -45.79 -39.50
C TYR A 276 -0.75 -44.29 -39.68
N VAL A 277 -0.29 -43.88 -40.86
CA VAL A 277 -0.07 -42.48 -41.26
C VAL A 277 -0.68 -42.29 -42.63
N LYS A 278 -1.43 -41.21 -42.83
CA LYS A 278 -1.94 -40.82 -44.15
C LYS A 278 -0.84 -40.05 -44.89
N GLN A 279 -0.54 -40.42 -46.13
CA GLN A 279 0.48 -39.76 -46.94
C GLN A 279 0.20 -38.25 -47.03
N GLY A 280 1.17 -37.41 -46.62
CA GLY A 280 1.06 -35.95 -46.61
C GLY A 280 0.41 -35.31 -45.38
N ALA A 281 0.21 -36.04 -44.27
CA ALA A 281 -0.36 -35.49 -43.03
C ALA A 281 0.63 -35.51 -41.85
N ASP A 282 0.67 -34.42 -41.07
CA ASP A 282 1.43 -34.30 -39.80
C ASP A 282 0.73 -35.00 -38.62
N THR A 283 -0.09 -36.02 -38.90
CA THR A 283 -0.98 -36.66 -37.91
C THR A 283 -0.72 -38.15 -37.83
N PHE A 284 -0.42 -38.64 -36.62
CA PHE A 284 -0.21 -40.06 -36.32
C PHE A 284 -1.50 -40.69 -35.79
N TYR A 285 -1.78 -41.94 -36.19
CA TYR A 285 -2.95 -42.69 -35.75
C TYR A 285 -2.49 -43.97 -35.04
N ALA A 286 -2.90 -44.22 -33.80
CA ALA A 286 -2.58 -45.45 -33.05
C ALA A 286 -3.85 -46.26 -32.75
N TYR A 287 -3.77 -47.59 -32.85
CA TYR A 287 -4.92 -48.49 -32.86
C TYR A 287 -4.74 -49.58 -31.77
N ASN A 288 -5.83 -50.02 -31.13
CA ASN A 288 -5.81 -51.15 -30.18
C ASN A 288 -6.96 -52.13 -30.48
N HIS A 289 -6.81 -53.41 -30.12
CA HIS A 289 -7.77 -54.47 -30.42
C HIS A 289 -8.46 -54.99 -29.16
N GLU A 290 -9.79 -54.99 -29.12
CA GLU A 290 -10.57 -55.79 -28.18
C GLU A 290 -11.42 -56.79 -28.98
N THR A 291 -11.19 -58.09 -28.77
CA THR A 291 -11.94 -59.17 -29.41
C THR A 291 -13.30 -59.32 -28.74
N ILE A 292 -14.39 -59.12 -29.48
CA ILE A 292 -15.73 -59.59 -29.10
C ILE A 292 -15.99 -60.90 -29.86
N THR A 293 -16.46 -61.91 -29.14
CA THR A 293 -16.57 -63.32 -29.54
C THR A 293 -17.24 -63.55 -30.91
N LEU A 294 -16.69 -64.48 -31.69
CA LEU A 294 -17.06 -64.79 -33.08
C LEU A 294 -18.32 -65.67 -33.19
N PRO A 295 -19.29 -65.36 -34.09
CA PRO A 295 -20.15 -66.36 -34.73
C PRO A 295 -19.57 -66.81 -36.09
N PRO A 296 -19.96 -67.99 -36.61
CA PRO A 296 -19.25 -68.65 -37.72
C PRO A 296 -19.23 -67.88 -39.05
N ASN A 297 -20.20 -66.97 -39.29
CA ASN A 297 -20.38 -66.30 -40.58
C ASN A 297 -20.68 -64.78 -40.47
N GLY A 298 -20.35 -64.12 -39.35
CA GLY A 298 -20.83 -62.77 -39.03
C GLY A 298 -19.79 -61.67 -39.18
N GLU A 299 -20.23 -60.51 -39.67
CA GLU A 299 -19.53 -59.23 -39.73
C GLU A 299 -18.56 -58.98 -38.55
N GLN A 300 -17.34 -58.52 -38.86
CA GLN A 300 -16.38 -58.11 -37.84
C GLN A 300 -16.73 -56.71 -37.33
N THR A 301 -17.07 -56.60 -36.05
CA THR A 301 -17.27 -55.31 -35.38
C THR A 301 -15.94 -54.87 -34.76
N TRP A 302 -15.41 -53.73 -35.19
CA TRP A 302 -14.17 -53.16 -34.68
C TRP A 302 -14.48 -51.95 -33.81
N ILE A 303 -13.98 -51.92 -32.58
CA ILE A 303 -14.03 -50.71 -31.75
C ILE A 303 -12.75 -49.93 -32.00
N LEU A 304 -12.89 -48.81 -32.70
CA LEU A 304 -11.78 -47.93 -33.06
C LEU A 304 -11.64 -46.80 -32.02
N HIS A 305 -10.42 -46.56 -31.55
CA HIS A 305 -10.10 -45.40 -30.73
C HIS A 305 -9.23 -44.45 -31.54
N LYS A 306 -9.74 -43.24 -31.83
CA LYS A 306 -9.01 -42.18 -32.54
C LYS A 306 -8.29 -41.30 -31.53
N TRP A 307 -6.98 -41.13 -31.69
CA TRP A 307 -6.19 -40.16 -30.94
C TRP A 307 -5.75 -39.06 -31.89
N THR A 308 -6.08 -37.80 -31.58
CA THR A 308 -5.54 -36.64 -32.31
C THR A 308 -4.45 -36.03 -31.45
N VAL A 309 -3.18 -36.25 -31.82
CA VAL A 309 -2.04 -35.63 -31.12
C VAL A 309 -1.78 -34.26 -31.74
N ASN A 310 -1.95 -33.20 -30.95
CA ASN A 310 -1.62 -31.84 -31.38
C ASN A 310 -0.12 -31.60 -31.17
N VAL A 311 0.62 -31.36 -32.25
CA VAL A 311 2.10 -31.43 -32.33
C VAL A 311 2.81 -30.38 -31.46
N VAL A 312 2.08 -29.38 -30.95
CA VAL A 312 2.66 -28.25 -30.18
C VAL A 312 3.38 -28.68 -28.89
N ASN A 313 3.11 -29.89 -28.37
CA ASN A 313 3.75 -30.43 -27.16
C ASN A 313 4.54 -31.73 -27.38
N ALA A 314 4.80 -32.14 -28.62
CA ALA A 314 5.59 -33.34 -28.92
C ALA A 314 7.09 -33.00 -28.88
N VAL A 315 7.75 -33.19 -27.74
CA VAL A 315 9.21 -33.02 -27.64
C VAL A 315 9.90 -34.33 -28.05
N LYS A 316 10.80 -34.24 -29.04
CA LYS A 316 11.64 -35.36 -29.52
C LYS A 316 12.61 -35.78 -28.40
N GLY A 317 12.44 -36.98 -27.85
CA GLY A 317 13.35 -37.55 -26.84
C GLY A 317 14.72 -37.91 -27.42
N ALA A 318 15.78 -37.79 -26.60
CA ALA A 318 17.18 -37.92 -27.01
C ALA A 318 17.67 -39.37 -27.30
N SER A 319 16.82 -40.38 -27.08
CA SER A 319 17.11 -41.78 -27.37
C SER A 319 15.99 -42.35 -28.23
N LYS A 320 16.37 -42.99 -29.34
CA LYS A 320 15.48 -43.68 -30.29
C LYS A 320 14.44 -44.50 -29.51
N SER A 321 13.15 -44.31 -29.82
CA SER A 321 11.95 -45.08 -29.34
C SER A 321 10.97 -44.45 -28.33
N SER A 322 10.87 -43.12 -28.16
CA SER A 322 9.82 -42.58 -27.28
C SER A 322 9.32 -41.18 -27.64
N ALA A 323 8.00 -41.04 -27.81
CA ALA A 323 7.27 -39.78 -27.65
C ALA A 323 6.61 -39.79 -26.26
N TYR A 324 6.89 -38.77 -25.44
CA TYR A 324 6.39 -38.70 -24.07
C TYR A 324 5.08 -37.88 -24.03
N MET A 325 4.02 -38.45 -23.45
CA MET A 325 2.88 -37.69 -22.95
C MET A 325 3.06 -37.43 -21.47
N ASN A 326 3.05 -36.16 -21.06
CA ASN A 326 3.16 -35.78 -19.66
C ASN A 326 1.82 -36.11 -18.96
N GLY A 327 1.72 -37.27 -18.30
CA GLY A 327 0.46 -37.73 -17.69
C GLY A 327 0.28 -39.22 -17.42
N GLY A 328 1.28 -40.09 -17.66
CA GLY A 328 1.28 -41.46 -17.14
C GLY A 328 0.61 -42.55 -18.00
N SER A 329 0.20 -42.25 -19.22
CA SER A 329 -0.26 -43.27 -20.18
C SER A 329 0.78 -43.45 -21.29
N TYR A 330 1.40 -44.63 -21.33
CA TYR A 330 2.44 -45.00 -22.28
C TYR A 330 1.84 -45.44 -23.62
N ALA A 331 2.37 -44.93 -24.73
CA ALA A 331 2.22 -45.55 -26.03
C ALA A 331 3.60 -46.07 -26.47
N TYR A 332 3.72 -47.38 -26.67
CA TYR A 332 4.98 -48.00 -27.10
C TYR A 332 5.08 -47.98 -28.62
N LEU A 333 6.16 -47.39 -29.13
CA LEU A 333 6.60 -47.53 -30.52
C LEU A 333 7.87 -48.39 -30.51
N CYS A 334 7.76 -49.62 -30.99
CA CYS A 334 8.90 -50.54 -31.08
C CYS A 334 9.87 -50.11 -32.19
N ASN A 335 11.19 -50.09 -31.93
CA ASN A 335 12.14 -50.60 -32.93
C ASN A 335 13.53 -51.03 -32.41
N ASP A 336 14.06 -51.98 -33.18
CA ASP A 336 15.43 -52.47 -33.37
C ASP A 336 16.13 -53.23 -32.22
N ARG A 337 16.18 -54.57 -32.35
CA ARG A 337 17.40 -55.32 -32.05
C ARG A 337 18.34 -55.22 -33.26
N PRO A 338 19.62 -54.88 -33.10
CA PRO A 338 20.58 -54.99 -34.19
C PRO A 338 20.78 -56.47 -34.52
N ASN A 339 20.52 -56.84 -35.77
CA ASN A 339 21.04 -58.09 -36.33
C ASN A 339 22.29 -57.75 -37.15
N PRO A 340 23.51 -58.11 -36.72
CA PRO A 340 24.70 -57.90 -37.52
C PRO A 340 24.79 -58.93 -38.65
N LYS A 341 24.78 -58.45 -39.91
CA LYS A 341 25.58 -59.06 -40.98
C LYS A 341 27.06 -58.98 -40.58
N SER A 342 28.00 -59.82 -40.96
CA SER A 342 28.08 -61.04 -41.79
C SER A 342 29.54 -61.48 -41.73
N TYR A 343 29.82 -62.79 -41.69
CA TYR A 343 30.90 -63.47 -42.44
C TYR A 343 30.48 -64.90 -42.67
#